data_AF-A0A5P0JJ95-F1
#
_entry.id   AF-A0A5P0JJ95-F1
#
_cell.length_a   1.000
_cell.length_b   1.000
_cell.length_c   1.000
_cell.angle_alpha   90.00
_cell.angle_beta   90.00
_cell.angle_gamma   90.00
#
_symmetry.space_group_name_H-M   'P 1'
#
loop_
_entity.id
_entity.type
_entity.pdbx_description
1 polymer ?
#
loop_
_entity_poly.entity_id
_entity_poly.type
_entity_poly.pdbx_seq_one_letter_code
_entity_poly.pdbx_strand_id
1 'polypeptide(L)'
;MADKKLDTQLVNAGRSKKYTLGAVNSVIQRASSLVFDSVEAKKHATRNRANGELFYGRRGTLTHFSLQQAMCELEGGAGCVLFPCGAAAVANSILAFIEQGDHVLMTNTAYEPSQDFCSKILS
;
A
#
# COMPACT_ATOMS: atom_id res chain seq x y z
N MET A 1 17.60 11.50 -13.50
CA MET A 1 17.64 10.04 -13.71
C MET A 1 17.12 9.81 -15.12
N ALA A 2 17.80 9.00 -15.94
CA ALA A 2 17.31 8.74 -17.30
C ALA A 2 15.90 8.13 -17.22
N ASP A 3 14.99 8.63 -18.06
CA ASP A 3 13.62 8.14 -18.16
C ASP A 3 13.68 6.66 -18.56
N LYS A 4 13.39 5.76 -17.62
CA LYS A 4 13.40 4.33 -17.92
C LYS A 4 12.25 4.06 -18.89
N LYS A 5 12.48 3.25 -19.92
CA LYS A 5 11.38 2.76 -20.76
C LYS A 5 10.35 2.04 -19.88
N LEU A 6 9.07 2.28 -20.12
CA LEU A 6 7.97 1.72 -19.33
C LEU A 6 8.07 0.20 -19.17
N ASP A 7 8.36 -0.53 -20.24
CA ASP A 7 8.51 -2.00 -20.20
C ASP A 7 9.64 -2.43 -19.26
N THR A 8 10.74 -1.69 -19.23
CA THR A 8 11.86 -1.97 -18.32
C THR A 8 11.46 -1.71 -16.87
N GLN A 9 10.65 -0.68 -16.63
CA GLN A 9 10.15 -0.36 -15.30
C GLN A 9 9.17 -1.44 -14.81
N LEU A 10 8.19 -1.83 -15.63
CA LEU A 10 7.23 -2.90 -15.32
C LEU A 10 7.92 -4.22 -14.98
N VAL A 11 8.98 -4.59 -15.70
CA VAL A 11 9.73 -5.83 -15.44
C VAL A 11 10.48 -5.80 -14.10
N ASN A 12 10.95 -4.64 -13.64
CA ASN A 12 11.90 -4.55 -12.52
C ASN A 12 11.34 -3.92 -11.24
N ALA A 13 10.23 -3.18 -11.32
CA ALA A 13 9.65 -2.43 -10.21
C ALA A 13 9.40 -3.34 -9.00
N GLY A 14 9.82 -2.87 -7.82
CA GLY A 14 9.69 -3.60 -6.56
C GLY A 14 10.58 -4.84 -6.39
N ARG A 15 11.37 -5.28 -7.39
CA ARG A 15 12.18 -6.51 -7.32
C ARG A 15 13.56 -6.31 -6.67
N SER A 16 13.61 -5.53 -5.59
CA SER A 16 14.85 -5.33 -4.82
C SER A 16 15.32 -6.64 -4.18
N LYS A 17 16.65 -6.83 -4.08
CA LYS A 17 17.25 -8.07 -3.54
C LYS A 17 16.73 -8.47 -2.16
N LYS A 18 16.40 -7.48 -1.31
CA LYS A 18 15.81 -7.70 0.02
C LYS A 18 14.42 -8.37 0.01
N TYR A 19 13.68 -8.28 -1.10
CA TYR A 19 12.37 -8.90 -1.27
C TYR A 19 12.42 -10.20 -2.08
N THR A 20 13.38 -10.34 -2.99
CA THR A 20 13.51 -11.53 -3.86
C THR A 20 14.40 -12.63 -3.28
N LEU A 21 15.33 -12.28 -2.38
CA LEU A 21 16.18 -13.23 -1.64
C LEU A 21 16.87 -14.29 -2.53
N GLY A 22 17.32 -13.88 -3.73
CA GLY A 22 18.02 -14.73 -4.70
C GLY A 22 17.13 -15.29 -5.81
N ALA A 23 15.81 -15.18 -5.70
CA ALA A 23 14.87 -15.54 -6.75
C ALA A 23 14.64 -14.40 -7.76
N VAL A 24 13.95 -14.71 -8.85
CA VAL A 24 13.47 -13.72 -9.83
C VAL A 24 12.34 -12.88 -9.23
N ASN A 25 11.37 -13.52 -8.58
CA ASN A 25 10.18 -12.90 -8.00
C ASN A 25 10.39 -12.59 -6.51
N SER A 26 9.57 -11.71 -5.95
CA SER A 26 9.51 -11.52 -4.50
C SER A 26 9.04 -12.79 -3.79
N VAL A 27 9.50 -13.02 -2.58
CA VAL A 27 9.00 -14.13 -1.75
C VAL A 27 7.52 -13.94 -1.40
N ILE A 28 6.83 -15.05 -1.11
CA ILE A 28 5.49 -15.06 -0.51
C ILE A 28 5.66 -15.28 1.00
N GLN A 29 5.81 -14.20 1.76
CA GLN A 29 5.95 -14.23 3.21
C GLN A 29 4.57 -14.08 3.86
N ARG A 30 3.92 -15.21 4.19
CA ARG A 30 2.64 -15.25 4.90
C ARG A 30 2.87 -15.16 6.40
N ALA A 31 2.36 -14.10 7.02
CA ALA A 31 2.46 -13.93 8.47
C ALA A 31 1.35 -13.01 8.98
N SER A 32 0.79 -13.34 10.15
CA SER A 32 0.12 -12.38 11.02
C SER A 32 1.11 -11.87 12.07
N SER A 33 1.64 -12.78 12.88
CA SER A 33 2.67 -12.49 13.89
C SER A 33 4.06 -12.45 13.27
N LEU A 34 4.86 -11.44 13.65
CA LEU A 34 6.29 -11.32 13.32
C LEU A 34 7.07 -11.28 14.63
N VAL A 35 8.15 -12.07 14.69
CA VAL A 35 8.96 -12.24 15.90
C VAL A 35 10.04 -11.16 15.96
N PHE A 36 10.42 -10.78 17.18
CA PHE A 36 11.52 -9.86 17.45
C PHE A 36 12.53 -10.55 18.35
N ASP A 37 13.81 -10.52 17.97
CA ASP A 37 14.88 -11.21 18.72
C ASP A 37 15.18 -10.54 20.07
N SER A 38 14.79 -9.27 20.24
CA SER A 38 14.95 -8.52 21.47
C SER A 38 13.88 -7.44 21.64
N VAL A 39 13.76 -6.92 22.86
CA VAL A 39 12.92 -5.74 23.14
C VAL A 39 13.39 -4.52 22.33
N GLU A 40 14.69 -4.39 22.11
CA GLU A 40 15.27 -3.35 21.28
C GLU A 40 14.81 -3.48 19.82
N ALA A 41 14.90 -4.68 19.23
CA ALA A 41 14.42 -4.94 17.88
C ALA A 41 12.91 -4.63 17.75
N LYS A 42 12.11 -4.98 18.75
CA LYS A 42 10.68 -4.61 18.79
C LYS A 42 10.47 -3.09 18.80
N LYS A 43 11.27 -2.33 19.56
CA LYS A 43 11.19 -0.86 19.60
C LYS A 43 11.58 -0.24 18.25
N HIS A 44 12.63 -0.76 17.60
CA HIS A 44 13.00 -0.39 16.25
C HIS A 44 11.87 -0.64 15.25
N ALA A 45 11.31 -1.85 15.25
CA ALA A 45 10.18 -2.23 14.42
C ALA A 45 8.94 -1.36 14.67
N THR A 46 8.67 -1.01 15.93
CA THR A 46 7.57 -0.12 16.30
C THR A 46 7.75 1.27 15.69
N ARG A 47 8.96 1.83 15.75
CA ARG A 47 9.26 3.15 15.16
C ARG A 47 9.09 3.15 13.64
N ASN A 48 9.46 2.05 12.98
CA ASN A 48 9.44 1.90 11.53
C ASN A 48 8.22 1.12 10.99
N ARG A 49 7.18 0.91 11.79
CA ARG A 49 5.99 0.08 11.43
C ARG A 49 5.19 0.56 10.22
N ALA A 50 5.45 1.78 9.75
CA ALA A 50 4.86 2.37 8.55
C ALA A 50 5.93 2.71 7.49
N ASN A 51 7.17 2.24 7.67
CA ASN A 51 8.33 2.55 6.85
C ASN A 51 9.06 1.28 6.36
N GLY A 52 8.29 0.23 6.04
CA GLY A 52 8.80 -1.01 5.42
C GLY A 52 9.57 -1.96 6.34
N GLU A 53 9.52 -1.76 7.66
CA GLU A 53 10.07 -2.68 8.65
C GLU A 53 9.02 -3.73 9.06
N LEU A 54 9.44 -4.99 9.20
CA LEU A 54 8.57 -6.07 9.64
C LEU A 54 8.10 -5.82 11.08
N PHE A 55 6.78 -5.68 11.27
CA PHE A 55 6.19 -5.38 12.58
C PHE A 55 4.98 -6.26 12.91
N TYR A 56 3.94 -6.22 12.07
CA TYR A 56 2.76 -7.07 12.20
C TYR A 56 2.10 -7.22 10.84
N GLY A 57 1.54 -8.39 10.52
CA GLY A 57 1.02 -8.74 9.19
C GLY A 57 -0.02 -7.76 8.64
N ARG A 58 -0.80 -7.09 9.51
CA ARG A 58 -1.73 -6.02 9.10
C ARG A 58 -1.02 -4.82 8.45
N ARG A 59 0.24 -4.56 8.83
CA ARG A 59 1.08 -3.50 8.23
C ARG A 59 1.82 -3.97 6.98
N GLY A 60 1.78 -5.26 6.68
CA GLY A 60 2.47 -5.87 5.55
C GLY A 60 3.66 -6.74 5.97
N THR A 61 4.16 -7.44 4.96
CA THR A 61 5.34 -8.32 5.00
C THR A 61 6.22 -7.96 3.81
N LEU A 62 7.35 -8.64 3.61
CA LEU A 62 8.23 -8.37 2.46
C LEU A 62 7.49 -8.44 1.11
N THR A 63 6.47 -9.30 0.98
CA THR A 63 5.62 -9.39 -0.20
C THR A 63 4.84 -8.09 -0.45
N HIS A 64 4.23 -7.55 0.60
CA HIS A 64 3.43 -6.32 0.53
C HIS A 64 4.32 -5.10 0.24
N PHE A 65 5.46 -5.01 0.94
CA PHE A 65 6.42 -3.91 0.75
C PHE A 65 7.00 -3.90 -0.68
N SER A 66 7.23 -5.09 -1.26
CA SER A 66 7.64 -5.23 -2.66
C SER A 66 6.62 -4.63 -3.62
N LEU A 67 5.33 -4.91 -3.43
CA LEU A 67 4.25 -4.35 -4.25
C LEU A 67 4.12 -2.84 -4.07
N GLN A 68 4.15 -2.36 -2.81
CA GLN A 68 4.06 -0.92 -2.53
C GLN A 68 5.20 -0.15 -3.19
N GLN A 69 6.43 -0.66 -3.12
CA GLN A 69 7.57 -0.05 -3.80
C GLN A 69 7.39 -0.04 -5.32
N ALA A 70 6.85 -1.13 -5.91
CA ALA A 70 6.59 -1.19 -7.34
C ALA A 70 5.56 -0.14 -7.79
N MET A 71 4.44 -0.04 -7.08
CA MET A 71 3.39 0.93 -7.41
C MET A 71 3.87 2.38 -7.25
N CYS A 72 4.63 2.68 -6.19
CA CYS A 72 5.25 3.99 -6.03
C CYS A 72 6.21 4.33 -7.17
N GLU A 73 7.05 3.38 -7.60
CA GLU A 73 7.97 3.59 -8.73
C GLU A 73 7.18 3.85 -10.02
N LEU A 74 6.13 3.08 -10.30
CA LEU A 74 5.33 3.19 -11.53
C LEU A 74 4.49 4.47 -11.62
N GLU A 75 3.91 4.92 -10.51
CA GLU A 75 3.03 6.10 -10.49
C GLU A 75 3.74 7.38 -10.00
N GLY A 76 5.01 7.30 -9.61
CA GLY A 76 5.77 8.44 -9.06
C GLY A 76 5.28 8.90 -7.68
N GLY A 77 4.61 8.03 -6.92
CA GLY A 77 4.01 8.33 -5.63
C GLY A 77 4.98 8.21 -4.44
N ALA A 78 4.71 8.94 -3.37
CA ALA A 78 5.48 8.85 -2.11
C ALA A 78 5.14 7.60 -1.27
N GLY A 79 3.99 7.00 -1.51
CA GLY A 79 3.49 5.83 -0.77
C GLY A 79 2.36 5.13 -1.51
N CYS A 80 2.16 3.85 -1.20
CA CYS A 80 1.09 3.03 -1.76
C CYS A 80 0.37 2.32 -0.60
N VAL A 81 -0.96 2.45 -0.54
CA VAL A 81 -1.81 1.77 0.46
C VAL A 81 -2.55 0.64 -0.23
N LEU A 82 -2.64 -0.51 0.45
CA LEU A 82 -3.25 -1.73 -0.10
C LEU A 82 -4.65 -1.95 0.47
N PHE A 83 -5.55 -2.41 -0.39
CA PHE A 83 -6.95 -2.65 -0.07
C PHE A 83 -7.40 -4.01 -0.60
N PRO A 84 -8.46 -4.61 -0.02
CA PRO A 84 -8.96 -5.90 -0.47
C PRO A 84 -9.64 -5.85 -1.86
N CYS A 85 -10.08 -4.67 -2.32
CA CYS A 85 -10.64 -4.45 -3.65
C CYS A 85 -10.65 -2.95 -4.02
N GLY A 86 -11.02 -2.64 -5.28
CA GLY A 86 -11.11 -1.26 -5.77
C GLY A 86 -12.16 -0.41 -5.05
N ALA A 87 -13.35 -0.95 -4.76
CA ALA A 87 -14.38 -0.23 -4.02
C ALA A 87 -13.93 0.13 -2.59
N ALA A 88 -13.21 -0.78 -1.92
CA ALA A 88 -12.62 -0.51 -0.61
C ALA A 88 -11.53 0.57 -0.68
N ALA A 89 -10.71 0.58 -1.74
CA ALA A 89 -9.72 1.63 -1.96
C ALA A 89 -10.39 3.00 -2.10
N VAL A 90 -11.39 3.13 -2.97
CA VAL A 90 -12.08 4.42 -3.17
C VAL A 90 -12.77 4.91 -1.89
N ALA A 91 -13.57 4.06 -1.24
CA ALA A 91 -14.33 4.45 -0.06
C ALA A 91 -13.42 4.85 1.11
N ASN A 92 -12.39 4.06 1.41
CA ASN A 92 -11.48 4.36 2.51
C ASN A 92 -10.54 5.53 2.19
N SER A 93 -10.18 5.75 0.91
CA SER A 93 -9.43 6.94 0.51
C SER A 93 -10.24 8.20 0.76
N ILE A 94 -11.53 8.25 0.43
CA ILE A 94 -12.39 9.40 0.74
C ILE A 94 -12.53 9.57 2.25
N LEU A 95 -12.87 8.49 2.97
CA LEU A 95 -13.10 8.51 4.42
C LEU A 95 -11.88 8.98 5.23
N ALA A 96 -10.66 8.76 4.72
CA ALA A 96 -9.44 9.15 5.42
C ALA A 96 -9.19 10.67 5.48
N PHE A 97 -9.89 11.47 4.66
CA PHE A 97 -9.65 12.91 4.54
C PHE A 97 -10.84 13.79 4.92
N ILE A 98 -12.00 13.20 5.20
CA ILE A 98 -13.23 13.94 5.49
C ILE A 98 -13.67 13.74 6.94
N GLU A 99 -14.32 14.75 7.49
CA GLU A 99 -14.99 14.72 8.77
C GLU A 99 -16.40 15.34 8.69
N GLN A 100 -17.14 15.33 9.80
CA GLN A 100 -18.50 15.86 9.84
C GLN A 100 -18.50 17.35 9.47
N GLY A 101 -19.31 17.71 8.47
CA GLY A 101 -19.42 19.09 7.96
C GLY A 101 -18.66 19.33 6.66
N ASP A 102 -17.83 18.39 6.22
CA ASP A 102 -17.16 18.47 4.91
C ASP A 102 -18.10 18.19 3.73
N HIS A 103 -17.65 18.56 2.54
CA HIS A 103 -18.37 18.35 1.28
C HIS A 103 -17.46 17.67 0.24
N VAL A 104 -17.99 16.64 -0.44
CA VAL A 104 -17.29 15.91 -1.52
C VAL A 104 -17.88 16.28 -2.88
N LEU A 105 -17.05 16.80 -3.79
CA LEU A 105 -17.42 16.98 -5.19
C LEU A 105 -16.95 15.77 -6.01
N MET A 106 -17.90 15.03 -6.61
CA MET A 106 -17.62 13.83 -7.41
C MET A 106 -18.23 13.97 -8.80
N THR A 107 -17.53 13.49 -9.84
CA THR A 107 -18.08 13.41 -11.20
C THR A 107 -19.29 12.48 -11.25
N ASN A 108 -20.35 12.86 -11.98
CA ASN A 108 -21.58 12.05 -12.09
C ASN A 108 -21.40 10.74 -12.89
N THR A 109 -20.26 10.59 -13.59
CA THR A 109 -19.86 9.37 -14.29
C THR A 109 -18.96 8.46 -13.45
N ALA A 110 -18.76 8.77 -12.17
CA ALA A 110 -18.00 7.91 -11.26
C ALA A 110 -18.67 6.52 -11.16
N TYR A 111 -17.88 5.50 -10.88
CA TYR A 111 -18.38 4.14 -10.69
C TYR A 111 -19.47 4.11 -9.62
N GLU A 112 -20.61 3.47 -9.90
CA GLU A 112 -21.83 3.56 -9.10
C GLU A 112 -21.63 3.28 -7.60
N PRO A 113 -20.90 2.22 -7.16
CA PRO A 113 -20.60 2.00 -5.76
C PRO A 113 -19.87 3.16 -5.05
N SER A 114 -19.11 3.99 -5.78
CA SER A 114 -18.46 5.17 -5.23
C SER A 114 -19.46 6.31 -5.01
N GLN A 115 -20.42 6.49 -5.90
CA GLN A 115 -21.52 7.45 -5.73
C GLN A 115 -22.44 7.02 -4.57
N ASP A 116 -22.75 5.73 -4.49
CA ASP A 116 -23.54 5.13 -3.41
C ASP A 116 -22.89 5.32 -2.04
N PHE A 117 -21.57 5.17 -1.95
CA PHE A 117 -20.85 5.44 -0.71
C PHE A 117 -21.07 6.89 -0.24
N CYS A 118 -20.90 7.88 -1.12
CA CYS A 118 -21.10 9.28 -0.77
C CYS A 118 -22.56 9.61 -0.43
N SER A 119 -23.52 9.05 -1.16
CA SER A 119 -24.95 9.41 -1.02
C SER A 119 -25.73 8.62 0.03
N LYS A 120 -25.20 7.47 0.49
CA LYS A 120 -25.89 6.59 1.45
C LYS A 120 -25.14 6.38 2.75
N ILE A 121 -23.81 6.48 2.74
CA ILE A 121 -22.97 6.20 3.92
C ILE A 121 -22.42 7.49 4.53
N LEU A 122 -22.06 8.49 3.70
CA LEU A 122 -21.53 9.78 4.16
C LEU A 122 -22.59 10.88 4.33
N SER A 123 -23.82 10.63 3.86
CA SER A 123 -24.94 11.58 3.88
C SER A 123 -25.56 11.77 5.26
#